data_AF-A0A9W7E8P3-F1
#
_entry.id   AF-A0A9W7E8P3-F1
#
_cell.length_a   1.000
_cell.length_b   1.000
_cell.length_c   1.000
_cell.angle_alpha   90.00
_cell.angle_beta   90.00
_cell.angle_gamma   90.00
#
_symmetry.space_group_name_H-M   'P 1'
#
loop_
_entity.id
_entity.type
_entity.pdbx_description
1 polymer ?
#
loop_
_entity_poly.entity_id
_entity_poly.type
_entity_poly.pdbx_seq_one_letter_code
_entity_poly.pdbx_strand_id
1 'polypeptide(L)'
;MSRTGQIQKILSPAFSVKFVPANGDCFFKCVSTCVADLTVKELRAIVADALTQETFDMMKMMWSARQSGYEHMRKCEDLEGLKVLTLKSGAEEGYTVWAETFAIQIISNKLNLVVLILDEEVRGRDNPDRFIAIRPEAAEGGEGGDVGRDLKYILLQRTRRQHFNLIACSDSLIWDADTCPSRIRECWNLALEEVPGEVPAEVPEVEKEEGLEMPAAKRRKVADKVGWACSACTFFNESNDFLCCEVCGEKKPEEMG
;
A
#
# COMPACT_ATOMS: atom_id res chain seq x y z
N MET A 1 7.31 -15.84 -9.22
CA MET A 1 6.40 -15.80 -8.05
C MET A 1 5.42 -14.64 -8.21
N SER A 2 4.11 -14.88 -8.09
CA SER A 2 3.10 -13.82 -8.20
C SER A 2 3.24 -12.78 -7.08
N ARG A 3 2.81 -11.53 -7.32
CA ARG A 3 2.79 -10.48 -6.29
C ARG A 3 1.99 -10.92 -5.07
N THR A 4 0.81 -11.52 -5.29
CA THR A 4 0.01 -12.12 -4.21
C THR A 4 0.80 -13.15 -3.41
N GLY A 5 1.55 -14.04 -4.05
CA GLY A 5 2.37 -15.03 -3.35
C GLY A 5 3.50 -14.41 -2.53
N GLN A 6 4.03 -13.24 -2.91
CA GLN A 6 4.99 -12.50 -2.10
C GLN A 6 4.34 -11.88 -0.87
N ILE A 7 3.20 -11.23 -1.03
CA ILE A 7 2.44 -10.61 0.07
C ILE A 7 1.99 -11.68 1.07
N GLN A 8 1.51 -12.83 0.59
CA GLN A 8 1.11 -13.95 1.45
C GLN A 8 2.25 -14.51 2.30
N LYS A 9 3.48 -14.45 1.81
CA LYS A 9 4.67 -14.87 2.58
C LYS A 9 5.06 -13.87 3.68
N ILE A 10 4.69 -12.60 3.52
CA ILE A 10 5.02 -11.53 4.47
C ILE A 10 3.94 -11.44 5.55
N LEU A 11 2.68 -11.39 5.10
CA LEU A 11 1.51 -11.20 5.96
C LEU A 11 0.95 -12.58 6.37
N SER A 12 0.13 -13.20 5.53
CA SER A 12 -0.35 -14.57 5.69
C SER A 12 -1.08 -15.04 4.41
N PRO A 13 -1.42 -16.33 4.27
CA PRO A 13 -2.18 -16.83 3.12
C PRO A 13 -3.56 -16.18 2.90
N ALA A 14 -4.15 -15.56 3.93
CA ALA A 14 -5.44 -14.88 3.83
C ALA A 14 -5.41 -13.56 3.06
N PHE A 15 -4.21 -13.03 2.80
CA PHE A 15 -4.02 -11.76 2.10
C PHE A 15 -3.95 -11.93 0.59
N SER A 16 -4.47 -10.95 -0.15
CA SER A 16 -4.42 -10.91 -1.61
C SER A 16 -4.24 -9.50 -2.15
N VAL A 17 -3.54 -9.36 -3.27
CA VAL A 17 -3.42 -8.07 -3.97
C VAL A 17 -4.62 -7.88 -4.90
N LYS A 18 -5.33 -6.76 -4.75
CA LYS A 18 -6.33 -6.30 -5.71
C LYS A 18 -5.69 -5.24 -6.60
N PHE A 19 -5.44 -5.60 -7.85
CA PHE A 19 -4.74 -4.75 -8.81
C PHE A 19 -5.57 -3.53 -9.20
N VAL A 20 -4.91 -2.39 -9.22
CA VAL A 20 -5.48 -1.11 -9.65
C VAL A 20 -4.77 -0.67 -10.94
N PRO A 21 -5.46 -0.02 -11.90
CA PRO A 21 -4.83 0.48 -13.12
C PRO A 21 -3.61 1.36 -12.83
N ALA A 22 -2.51 1.12 -13.55
CA ALA A 22 -1.23 1.81 -13.35
C ALA A 22 -1.22 3.18 -14.02
N ASN A 23 -1.89 4.15 -13.39
CA ASN A 23 -1.91 5.55 -13.80
C ASN A 23 -1.74 6.47 -12.57
N GLY A 24 -1.72 7.78 -12.79
CA GLY A 24 -1.55 8.75 -11.71
C GLY A 24 -2.70 8.81 -10.70
N ASP A 25 -3.78 8.05 -10.88
CA ASP A 25 -4.91 7.94 -9.95
C ASP A 25 -4.82 6.73 -9.01
N CYS A 26 -3.78 5.89 -9.11
CA CYS A 26 -3.75 4.60 -8.43
C CYS A 26 -4.05 4.67 -6.92
N PHE A 27 -3.49 5.63 -6.21
CA PHE A 27 -3.81 5.88 -4.79
C PHE A 27 -5.28 6.24 -4.57
N PHE A 28 -5.78 7.25 -5.28
CA PHE A 28 -7.17 7.69 -5.17
C PHE A 28 -8.16 6.59 -5.54
N LYS A 29 -7.79 5.72 -6.48
CA LYS A 29 -8.58 4.55 -6.86
C LYS A 29 -8.58 3.48 -5.77
N CYS A 30 -7.47 3.29 -5.06
CA CYS A 30 -7.44 2.45 -3.86
C CYS A 30 -8.41 2.97 -2.80
N VAL A 31 -8.33 4.27 -2.47
CA VAL A 31 -9.17 4.89 -1.44
C VAL A 31 -10.66 4.85 -1.81
N SER A 32 -11.03 5.28 -3.02
CA SER A 32 -12.43 5.25 -3.51
C SER A 32 -13.04 3.84 -3.61
N THR A 33 -12.20 2.80 -3.68
CA THR A 33 -12.70 1.41 -3.64
C THR A 33 -13.00 0.96 -2.21
N CYS A 34 -12.34 1.54 -1.19
CA CYS A 34 -12.50 1.16 0.21
C CYS A 34 -13.53 2.01 0.95
N VAL A 35 -13.54 3.31 0.67
CA VAL A 35 -14.44 4.28 1.31
C VAL A 35 -15.60 4.51 0.36
N ALA A 36 -16.78 4.03 0.73
CA ALA A 36 -18.00 4.28 -0.02
C ALA A 36 -18.23 5.79 -0.18
N ASP A 37 -18.93 6.17 -1.25
CA ASP A 37 -19.43 7.53 -1.50
C ASP A 37 -18.42 8.57 -1.99
N LEU A 38 -17.15 8.22 -2.22
CA LEU A 38 -16.18 9.15 -2.81
C LEU A 38 -15.58 8.63 -4.11
N THR A 39 -15.66 9.46 -5.15
CA THR A 39 -15.02 9.24 -6.44
C THR A 39 -13.57 9.72 -6.43
N VAL A 40 -12.77 9.24 -7.39
CA VAL A 40 -11.39 9.75 -7.62
C VAL A 40 -11.38 11.28 -7.80
N LYS A 41 -12.39 11.82 -8.50
CA LYS A 41 -12.51 13.26 -8.74
C LYS A 41 -12.71 14.04 -7.44
N GLU A 42 -13.57 13.56 -6.55
CA GLU A 42 -13.81 14.19 -5.25
C GLU A 42 -12.58 14.12 -4.34
N LEU A 43 -11.89 12.98 -4.33
CA LEU A 43 -10.63 12.84 -3.58
C LEU A 43 -9.54 13.80 -4.09
N ARG A 44 -9.42 13.96 -5.42
CA ARG A 44 -8.52 14.96 -6.00
C ARG A 44 -8.92 16.39 -5.65
N ALA A 45 -10.22 16.68 -5.62
CA ALA A 45 -10.72 17.99 -5.21
C ALA A 45 -10.36 18.30 -3.75
N ILE A 46 -10.52 17.33 -2.85
CA ILE A 46 -10.09 17.47 -1.44
C ILE A 46 -8.60 17.84 -1.35
N VAL A 47 -7.73 17.16 -2.13
CA VAL A 47 -6.30 17.48 -2.13
C VAL A 47 -6.02 18.86 -2.74
N ALA A 48 -6.68 19.21 -3.84
CA ALA A 48 -6.51 20.51 -4.48
C ALA A 48 -6.95 21.67 -3.56
N ASP A 49 -8.07 21.51 -2.86
CA ASP A 49 -8.60 22.51 -1.92
C ASP A 49 -7.68 22.72 -0.71
N ALA A 50 -6.94 21.69 -0.31
CA ALA A 50 -5.97 21.75 0.78
C ALA A 50 -4.63 22.41 0.40
N LEU A 51 -4.37 22.67 -0.89
CA LEU A 51 -3.15 23.32 -1.32
C LEU A 51 -3.13 24.80 -0.90
N THR A 52 -2.03 25.18 -0.24
CA THR A 52 -1.78 26.56 0.20
C THR A 52 -0.63 27.19 -0.59
N GLN A 53 -0.48 28.51 -0.48
CA GLN A 53 0.66 29.21 -1.08
C GLN A 53 2.00 28.68 -0.52
N GLU A 54 2.07 28.40 0.78
CA GLU A 54 3.25 27.82 1.42
C GLU A 54 3.61 26.44 0.83
N THR A 55 2.61 25.56 0.65
CA THR A 55 2.82 24.27 0.00
C THR A 55 3.32 24.43 -1.43
N PHE A 56 2.74 25.36 -2.21
CA PHE A 56 3.18 25.65 -3.57
C PHE A 56 4.64 26.14 -3.61
N ASP A 57 5.00 27.10 -2.75
CA ASP A 57 6.35 27.66 -2.70
C ASP A 57 7.38 26.59 -2.30
N MET A 58 7.05 25.72 -1.35
CA MET A 58 7.85 24.56 -0.98
C MET A 58 8.05 23.60 -2.17
N MET A 59 6.97 23.23 -2.88
CA MET A 59 7.06 22.33 -4.04
C MET A 59 7.88 22.97 -5.18
N LYS A 60 7.76 24.28 -5.39
CA LYS A 60 8.60 25.04 -6.33
C LYS A 60 10.07 25.00 -5.93
N MET A 61 10.36 25.16 -4.64
CA MET A 61 11.73 25.07 -4.12
C MET A 61 12.33 23.69 -4.37
N MET A 62 11.58 22.62 -4.08
CA MET A 62 12.01 21.23 -4.31
C MET A 62 12.30 20.95 -5.79
N TRP A 63 11.43 21.44 -6.68
CA TRP A 63 11.67 21.39 -8.13
C TRP A 63 12.93 22.16 -8.54
N SER A 64 13.13 23.39 -8.05
CA SER A 64 14.33 24.17 -8.35
C SER A 64 15.62 23.50 -7.85
N ALA A 65 15.52 22.74 -6.75
CA ALA A 65 16.59 21.90 -6.24
C ALA A 65 16.78 20.58 -7.03
N ARG A 66 16.00 20.36 -8.09
CA ARG A 66 15.99 19.15 -8.94
C ARG A 66 15.68 17.86 -8.18
N GLN A 67 14.83 17.94 -7.16
CA GLN A 67 14.30 16.77 -6.49
C GLN A 67 13.32 16.04 -7.42
N SER A 68 13.43 14.71 -7.50
CA SER A 68 12.53 13.87 -8.30
C SER A 68 11.11 13.87 -7.73
N GLY A 69 10.10 13.74 -8.60
CA GLY A 69 8.67 13.76 -8.23
C GLY A 69 8.01 15.13 -8.41
N TYR A 70 8.82 16.20 -8.43
CA TYR A 70 8.36 17.58 -8.56
C TYR A 70 8.42 18.12 -10.00
N GLU A 71 8.61 17.27 -11.01
CA GLU A 71 8.72 17.67 -12.43
C GLU A 71 7.46 18.38 -12.94
N HIS A 72 6.31 18.11 -12.32
CA HIS A 72 5.03 18.74 -12.63
C HIS A 72 5.00 20.24 -12.35
N MET A 73 5.81 20.70 -11.39
CA MET A 73 5.95 22.11 -11.07
C MET A 73 6.56 22.94 -12.21
N ARG A 74 7.16 22.31 -13.23
CA ARG A 74 7.61 23.01 -14.44
C ARG A 74 6.47 23.74 -15.16
N LYS A 75 5.24 23.22 -15.07
CA LYS A 75 4.06 23.75 -15.78
C LYS A 75 3.16 24.63 -14.92
N CYS A 76 3.41 24.73 -13.62
CA CYS A 76 2.60 25.53 -12.70
C CYS A 76 3.28 26.88 -12.47
N GLU A 77 2.63 27.98 -12.87
CA GLU A 77 3.16 29.34 -12.63
C GLU A 77 2.80 29.85 -11.23
N ASP A 78 1.64 29.43 -10.73
CA ASP A 78 1.06 29.83 -9.44
C ASP A 78 0.31 28.67 -8.76
N LEU A 79 -0.20 28.94 -7.55
CA LEU A 79 -1.00 27.99 -6.75
C LEU A 79 -2.23 27.49 -7.51
N GLU A 80 -2.94 28.37 -8.21
CA GLU A 80 -4.16 28.00 -8.94
C GLU A 80 -3.85 27.06 -10.11
N GLY A 81 -2.74 27.27 -10.81
CA GLY A 81 -2.23 26.34 -11.81
C GLY A 81 -1.91 24.95 -11.23
N LEU A 82 -1.38 24.88 -10.01
CA LEU A 82 -1.15 23.61 -9.31
C LEU A 82 -2.47 22.93 -8.91
N LYS A 83 -3.45 23.68 -8.41
CA LYS A 83 -4.79 23.14 -8.08
C LYS A 83 -5.47 22.56 -9.31
N VAL A 84 -5.49 23.30 -10.42
CA VAL A 84 -6.04 22.84 -11.70
C VAL A 84 -5.33 21.57 -12.18
N LEU A 85 -4.01 21.50 -12.04
CA LEU A 85 -3.25 20.30 -12.41
C LEU A 85 -3.56 19.10 -11.51
N THR A 86 -3.76 19.34 -10.21
CA THR A 86 -4.09 18.31 -9.20
C THR A 86 -5.47 17.69 -9.44
N LEU A 87 -6.43 18.50 -9.94
CA LEU A 87 -7.78 18.05 -10.30
C LEU A 87 -7.81 17.10 -11.50
N LYS A 88 -6.76 17.06 -12.34
CA LYS A 88 -6.75 16.22 -13.54
C LYS A 88 -6.68 14.73 -13.20
N SER A 89 -7.48 13.93 -13.90
CA SER A 89 -7.44 12.48 -13.82
C SER A 89 -6.29 11.92 -14.67
N GLY A 90 -5.49 11.02 -14.09
CA GLY A 90 -4.43 10.31 -14.80
C GLY A 90 -4.99 9.34 -15.85
N ALA A 91 -6.20 8.83 -15.65
CA ALA A 91 -6.89 7.97 -16.62
C ALA A 91 -7.33 8.70 -17.89
N GLU A 92 -7.64 10.00 -17.80
CA GLU A 92 -8.21 10.79 -18.90
C GLU A 92 -7.14 11.57 -19.66
N GLU A 93 -6.19 12.18 -18.93
CA GLU A 93 -5.27 13.17 -19.48
C GLU A 93 -3.85 12.62 -19.70
N GLY A 94 -3.57 11.40 -19.25
CA GLY A 94 -2.24 10.76 -19.33
C GLY A 94 -1.14 11.44 -18.50
N TYR A 95 -1.41 12.61 -17.93
CA TYR A 95 -0.50 13.41 -17.12
C TYR A 95 -1.27 14.08 -15.98
N THR A 96 -0.92 13.72 -14.74
CA THR A 96 -1.51 14.27 -13.52
C THR A 96 -0.46 14.35 -12.41
N VAL A 97 -0.75 15.10 -11.34
CA VAL A 97 0.01 15.05 -10.09
C VAL A 97 -0.24 13.70 -9.42
N TRP A 98 0.85 12.99 -9.12
CA TRP A 98 0.81 11.70 -8.42
C TRP A 98 0.57 11.95 -6.94
N ALA A 99 -0.09 11.00 -6.27
CA ALA A 99 -0.30 11.08 -4.84
C ALA A 99 0.99 10.72 -4.10
N GLU A 100 1.67 11.73 -3.56
CA GLU A 100 2.79 11.57 -2.65
C GLU A 100 2.33 11.75 -1.18
N THR A 101 3.29 11.82 -0.25
CA THR A 101 3.03 11.96 1.20
C THR A 101 2.03 13.07 1.52
N PHE A 102 2.12 14.23 0.86
CA PHE A 102 1.18 15.33 1.06
C PHE A 102 -0.27 14.91 0.75
N ALA A 103 -0.53 14.38 -0.44
CA ALA A 103 -1.88 13.97 -0.83
C ALA A 103 -2.42 12.84 0.07
N ILE A 104 -1.56 11.88 0.43
CA ILE A 104 -1.94 10.77 1.31
C ILE A 104 -2.29 11.30 2.72
N GLN A 105 -1.51 12.23 3.26
CA GLN A 105 -1.76 12.86 4.56
C GLN A 105 -3.07 13.65 4.56
N ILE A 106 -3.34 14.45 3.52
CA ILE A 106 -4.59 15.22 3.41
C ILE A 106 -5.81 14.28 3.40
N ILE A 107 -5.76 13.21 2.61
CA ILE A 107 -6.84 12.22 2.56
C ILE A 107 -6.97 11.47 3.89
N SER A 108 -5.85 11.10 4.51
CA SER A 108 -5.81 10.48 5.84
C SER A 108 -6.52 11.34 6.88
N ASN A 109 -6.15 12.62 6.97
CA ASN A 109 -6.77 13.61 7.87
C ASN A 109 -8.27 13.78 7.57
N LYS A 110 -8.64 13.93 6.30
CA LYS A 110 -10.03 14.23 5.92
C LYS A 110 -10.99 13.08 6.19
N LEU A 111 -10.52 11.84 6.05
CA LEU A 111 -11.35 10.63 6.15
C LEU A 111 -11.15 9.86 7.46
N ASN A 112 -10.36 10.40 8.40
CA ASN A 112 -9.94 9.71 9.62
C ASN A 112 -9.39 8.30 9.32
N LEU A 113 -8.52 8.22 8.31
CA LEU A 113 -8.09 6.98 7.69
C LEU A 113 -6.60 6.75 7.92
N VAL A 114 -6.24 5.67 8.59
CA VAL A 114 -4.87 5.18 8.70
C VAL A 114 -4.51 4.45 7.42
N VAL A 115 -3.52 4.97 6.70
CA VAL A 115 -3.02 4.38 5.45
C VAL A 115 -1.77 3.58 5.74
N LEU A 116 -1.88 2.25 5.67
CA LEU A 116 -0.78 1.33 5.86
C LEU A 116 -0.18 0.98 4.50
N ILE A 117 1.11 1.22 4.32
CA ILE A 117 1.82 0.98 3.05
C ILE A 117 2.89 -0.07 3.27
N LEU A 118 2.78 -1.17 2.54
CA LEU A 118 3.84 -2.15 2.38
C LEU A 118 4.68 -1.74 1.17
N ASP A 119 5.86 -1.21 1.45
CA ASP A 119 6.75 -0.67 0.43
C ASP A 119 7.69 -1.74 -0.13
N GLU A 120 7.68 -1.92 -1.45
CA GLU A 120 8.56 -2.85 -2.16
C GLU A 120 9.83 -2.20 -2.70
N GLU A 121 9.93 -0.87 -2.61
CA GLU A 121 11.15 -0.14 -2.93
C GLU A 121 12.23 -0.42 -1.89
N VAL A 122 11.84 -0.50 -0.61
CA VAL A 122 12.72 -0.91 0.49
C VAL A 122 13.15 -2.37 0.31
N ARG A 123 14.47 -2.59 0.23
CA ARG A 123 15.06 -3.92 0.07
C ARG A 123 15.17 -4.65 1.41
N GLY A 124 15.06 -5.98 1.34
CA GLY A 124 15.16 -6.87 2.50
C GLY A 124 13.79 -7.33 2.98
N ARG A 125 13.58 -8.64 3.11
CA ARG A 125 12.30 -9.19 3.56
C ARG A 125 11.95 -8.71 4.97
N ASP A 126 12.96 -8.74 5.84
CA ASP A 126 12.86 -8.50 7.28
C ASP A 126 13.22 -7.04 7.64
N ASN A 127 13.28 -6.15 6.64
CA ASN A 127 13.53 -4.74 6.88
C ASN A 127 12.23 -4.09 7.42
N PRO A 128 12.21 -3.59 8.66
CA PRO A 128 11.02 -2.97 9.24
C PRO A 128 10.61 -1.68 8.53
N ASP A 129 11.54 -0.98 7.86
CA ASP A 129 11.30 0.29 7.19
C ASP A 129 10.32 0.17 6.00
N ARG A 130 10.02 -1.05 5.58
CA ARG A 130 9.03 -1.31 4.54
C ARG A 130 7.58 -1.17 5.00
N PHE A 131 7.34 -1.10 6.30
CA PHE A 131 6.00 -1.00 6.89
C PHE A 131 5.77 0.46 7.30
N ILE A 132 5.18 1.24 6.39
CA ILE A 132 4.95 2.67 6.60
C ILE A 132 3.50 2.87 7.05
N ALA A 133 3.28 3.58 8.16
CA ALA A 133 1.94 4.02 8.57
C ALA A 133 1.84 5.54 8.41
N ILE A 134 0.81 5.99 7.71
CA ILE A 134 0.41 7.40 7.66
C ILE A 134 -0.88 7.53 8.47
N ARG A 135 -0.83 8.32 9.54
CA ARG A 135 -1.93 8.49 10.50
C ARG A 135 -2.54 9.89 10.36
N PRO A 136 -3.83 10.07 10.65
CA PRO A 136 -4.41 11.39 10.76
C PRO A 136 -3.70 12.21 11.87
N GLU A 137 -3.34 13.47 11.61
CA GLU A 137 -2.61 14.33 12.57
C GLU A 137 -3.40 14.53 13.87
N ALA A 138 -4.73 14.55 13.81
CA ALA A 138 -5.60 14.67 14.98
C ALA A 138 -5.44 13.50 15.98
N ALA A 139 -4.90 12.37 15.54
CA ALA A 139 -4.67 11.20 16.39
C ALA A 139 -3.40 11.30 17.26
N GLU A 140 -2.49 12.24 17.00
CA GLU A 140 -1.17 12.26 17.66
C GLU A 140 -1.03 13.27 18.83
N GLY A 141 -2.04 14.11 19.11
CA GLY A 141 -1.83 15.28 19.98
C GLY A 141 -2.95 15.70 20.94
N GLY A 142 -4.03 14.94 21.07
CA GLY A 142 -5.13 15.30 21.98
C GLY A 142 -5.05 14.57 23.31
N GLU A 143 -4.46 15.16 24.34
CA GLU A 143 -4.70 14.75 25.74
C GLU A 143 -6.21 14.88 26.03
N GLY A 144 -6.99 13.81 25.82
CA GLY A 144 -8.40 13.72 26.22
C GLY A 144 -9.46 13.90 25.12
N GLY A 145 -9.10 13.89 23.83
CA GLY A 145 -10.08 13.86 22.75
C GLY A 145 -10.40 12.43 22.31
N ASP A 146 -11.68 12.05 22.22
CA ASP A 146 -12.22 10.74 21.79
C ASP A 146 -11.92 10.38 20.31
N VAL A 147 -10.82 10.90 19.74
CA VAL A 147 -10.40 10.80 18.33
C VAL A 147 -10.02 9.35 17.95
N GLY A 148 -9.87 8.45 18.91
CA GLY A 148 -9.47 7.06 18.69
C GLY A 148 -10.57 6.11 18.21
N ARG A 149 -11.86 6.42 18.40
CA ARG A 149 -12.91 5.39 18.26
C ARG A 149 -13.35 5.06 16.84
N ASP A 150 -13.18 5.99 15.90
CA ASP A 150 -13.66 5.83 14.51
C ASP A 150 -12.51 5.81 13.49
N LEU A 151 -11.33 5.30 13.88
CA LEU A 151 -10.21 5.14 12.94
C LEU A 151 -10.43 3.94 12.03
N LYS A 152 -10.33 4.20 10.73
CA LYS A 152 -10.35 3.16 9.70
C LYS A 152 -8.96 2.88 9.18
N TYR A 153 -8.69 1.65 8.79
CA TYR A 153 -7.40 1.18 8.28
C TYR A 153 -7.57 0.66 6.87
N ILE A 154 -6.73 1.12 5.94
CA ILE A 154 -6.57 0.49 4.63
C ILE A 154 -5.13 0.02 4.46
N LEU A 155 -4.95 -1.04 3.68
CA LEU A 155 -3.64 -1.61 3.42
C LEU A 155 -3.31 -1.55 1.92
N LEU A 156 -2.19 -0.89 1.62
CA LEU A 156 -1.68 -0.66 0.29
C LEU A 156 -0.36 -1.38 0.06
N GLN A 157 -0.14 -1.82 -1.17
CA GLN A 157 1.17 -2.20 -1.67
C GLN A 157 1.72 -1.05 -2.51
N ARG A 158 2.88 -0.50 -2.16
CA ARG A 158 3.63 0.40 -3.04
C ARG A 158 4.69 -0.39 -3.79
N THR A 159 4.53 -0.48 -5.10
CA THR A 159 5.52 -1.17 -5.95
C THR A 159 6.76 -0.31 -6.16
N ARG A 160 7.85 -0.92 -6.64
CA ARG A 160 9.11 -0.22 -7.01
C ARG A 160 8.96 0.90 -8.06
N ARG A 161 7.84 0.94 -8.78
CA ARG A 161 7.52 1.99 -9.76
C ARG A 161 6.58 3.06 -9.18
N GLN A 162 6.49 3.16 -7.85
CA GLN A 162 5.61 4.09 -7.13
C GLN A 162 4.11 3.92 -7.44
N HIS A 163 3.70 2.75 -7.94
CA HIS A 163 2.30 2.42 -8.18
C HIS A 163 1.68 1.72 -6.97
N PHE A 164 0.47 2.12 -6.59
CA PHE A 164 -0.28 1.56 -5.47
C PHE A 164 -1.27 0.47 -5.92
N ASN A 165 -1.31 -0.64 -5.18
CA ASN A 165 -2.41 -1.60 -5.23
C ASN A 165 -3.05 -1.74 -3.85
N LEU A 166 -4.28 -2.23 -3.83
CA LEU A 166 -4.95 -2.61 -2.58
C LEU A 166 -4.51 -3.99 -2.12
N ILE A 167 -4.44 -4.19 -0.81
CA ILE A 167 -4.29 -5.51 -0.21
C ILE A 167 -5.55 -5.81 0.60
N ALA A 168 -6.22 -6.90 0.26
CA ALA A 168 -7.39 -7.41 0.96
C ALA A 168 -6.99 -8.54 1.92
N CYS A 169 -7.73 -8.70 3.03
CA CYS A 169 -7.68 -9.87 3.90
C CYS A 169 -9.08 -10.49 3.95
N SER A 170 -9.23 -11.75 3.50
CA SER A 170 -10.54 -12.43 3.46
C SER A 170 -11.65 -11.56 2.82
N ASP A 171 -11.33 -10.93 1.69
CA ASP A 171 -12.16 -9.99 0.93
C ASP A 171 -12.50 -8.64 1.60
N SER A 172 -12.11 -8.43 2.85
CA SER A 172 -12.18 -7.11 3.48
C SER A 172 -11.04 -6.21 2.97
N LEU A 173 -11.37 -4.95 2.67
CA LEU A 173 -10.43 -3.93 2.17
C LEU A 173 -10.17 -2.80 3.17
N ILE A 174 -11.05 -2.70 4.17
CA ILE A 174 -11.05 -1.67 5.19
C ILE A 174 -11.41 -2.32 6.52
N TRP A 175 -10.78 -1.86 7.59
CA TRP A 175 -11.00 -2.35 8.95
C TRP A 175 -11.12 -1.19 9.92
N ASP A 176 -11.77 -1.42 11.04
CA ASP A 176 -11.70 -0.56 12.21
C ASP A 176 -10.63 -1.12 13.17
N ALA A 177 -10.34 -0.43 14.27
CA ALA A 177 -9.32 -0.88 15.23
C ALA A 177 -9.57 -2.32 15.73
N ASP A 178 -10.83 -2.64 16.05
CA ASP A 178 -11.24 -3.94 16.58
C ASP A 178 -11.21 -5.07 15.54
N THR A 179 -11.48 -4.74 14.28
CA THR A 179 -11.57 -5.71 13.18
C THR A 179 -10.27 -5.84 12.40
N CYS A 180 -9.26 -5.02 12.69
CA CYS A 180 -7.96 -5.05 12.04
C CYS A 180 -7.22 -6.37 12.35
N PRO A 181 -6.82 -7.16 11.32
CA PRO A 181 -6.09 -8.41 11.53
C PRO A 181 -4.84 -8.24 12.41
N SER A 182 -4.63 -9.14 13.38
CA SER A 182 -3.48 -9.09 14.30
C SER A 182 -2.15 -8.98 13.57
N ARG A 183 -2.00 -9.68 12.45
CA ARG A 183 -0.80 -9.63 11.63
C ARG A 183 -0.48 -8.25 11.08
N ILE A 184 -1.50 -7.45 10.74
CA ILE A 184 -1.30 -6.06 10.33
C ILE A 184 -0.80 -5.25 11.53
N ARG A 185 -1.42 -5.43 12.69
CA ARG A 185 -1.02 -4.74 13.93
C ARG A 185 0.43 -5.02 14.30
N GLU A 186 0.85 -6.28 14.22
CA GLU A 186 2.24 -6.71 14.43
C GLU A 186 3.21 -6.02 13.46
N CYS A 187 2.93 -6.09 12.15
CA CYS A 187 3.85 -5.60 11.12
C CYS A 187 4.03 -4.08 11.14
N TRP A 188 2.99 -3.33 11.52
CA TRP A 188 3.04 -1.86 11.60
C TRP A 188 3.21 -1.32 13.02
N ASN A 189 3.45 -2.20 14.00
CA ASN A 189 3.53 -1.86 15.42
C ASN A 189 2.35 -0.96 15.86
N LEU A 190 1.14 -1.35 15.47
CA LEU A 190 -0.07 -0.63 15.86
C LEU A 190 -0.36 -1.00 17.31
N ALA A 191 0.05 -0.13 18.24
CA ALA A 191 -0.28 -0.29 19.65
C ALA A 191 -1.80 -0.46 19.78
N LEU A 192 -2.21 -1.57 20.38
CA LEU A 192 -3.54 -1.63 20.98
C LEU A 192 -3.44 -0.71 22.18
N GLU A 193 -4.21 0.38 22.20
CA GLU A 193 -4.47 1.03 23.47
C GLU A 193 -5.13 -0.04 24.33
N GLU A 194 -4.38 -0.56 25.31
CA GLU A 194 -4.95 -1.43 26.32
C GLU A 194 -6.09 -0.65 26.95
N VAL A 195 -7.34 -1.05 26.69
CA VAL A 195 -8.50 -0.41 27.27
C VAL A 195 -8.32 -0.49 28.78
N PRO A 196 -8.06 0.63 29.48
CA PRO A 196 -7.76 0.57 30.91
C PRO A 196 -9.07 0.25 31.64
N GLY A 197 -9.34 -1.03 31.94
CA GLY A 197 -10.47 -1.36 32.80
C GLY A 197 -11.14 -2.72 32.65
N GLU A 198 -10.95 -3.46 31.55
CA GLU A 198 -11.43 -4.85 31.49
C GLU A 198 -10.35 -5.80 31.99
N VAL A 199 -10.35 -6.02 33.30
CA VAL A 199 -9.65 -7.17 33.88
C VAL A 199 -10.26 -8.42 33.23
N PRO A 200 -9.49 -9.22 32.46
CA PRO A 200 -10.01 -10.43 31.88
C PRO A 200 -10.55 -11.31 33.00
N ALA A 201 -11.81 -11.73 32.90
CA ALA A 201 -12.36 -12.73 33.81
C ALA A 201 -11.39 -13.93 33.83
N GLU A 202 -10.97 -14.35 35.03
CA GLU A 202 -10.00 -15.41 35.24
C GLU A 202 -10.24 -16.58 34.29
N VAL A 203 -9.30 -16.77 33.35
CA VAL A 203 -9.37 -17.89 32.42
C VAL A 203 -9.08 -19.15 33.25
N PRO A 204 -10.00 -20.13 33.30
CA PRO A 204 -9.77 -21.36 34.07
C PRO A 204 -8.52 -22.08 33.53
N GLU A 205 -7.67 -22.54 34.45
CA GLU A 205 -6.46 -23.30 34.14
C GLU A 205 -6.79 -24.49 33.24
N VAL A 206 -6.26 -24.49 32.02
CA VAL A 206 -6.35 -25.64 31.10
C VAL A 206 -5.16 -26.55 31.38
N GLU A 207 -5.47 -27.77 31.80
CA GLU A 207 -4.51 -28.85 32.05
C GLU A 207 -3.69 -29.16 30.79
N LYS A 208 -2.36 -29.30 30.98
CA LYS A 208 -1.39 -29.55 29.92
C LYS A 208 -1.53 -30.99 29.39
N GLU A 209 -1.88 -31.14 28.12
CA GLU A 209 -1.68 -32.41 27.40
C GLU A 209 -0.26 -32.49 26.83
N GLU A 210 0.50 -33.49 27.30
CA GLU A 210 1.83 -33.83 26.83
C GLU A 210 1.78 -34.72 25.56
N GLY A 211 2.60 -34.37 24.57
CA GLY A 211 3.32 -35.36 23.76
C GLY A 211 2.73 -35.75 22.41
N LEU A 212 3.22 -35.10 21.34
CA LEU A 212 3.29 -35.73 20.01
C LEU A 212 4.60 -35.38 19.30
N GLU A 213 5.48 -36.37 19.17
CA GLU A 213 6.73 -36.28 18.42
C GLU A 213 6.45 -36.20 16.91
N MET A 214 7.08 -35.22 16.25
CA MET A 214 7.03 -35.06 14.79
C MET A 214 8.17 -35.81 14.08
N PRO A 215 7.88 -36.56 12.99
CA PRO A 215 8.91 -37.26 12.23
C PRO A 215 9.71 -36.33 11.30
N ALA A 216 10.99 -36.65 11.15
CA ALA A 216 11.97 -35.90 10.37
C ALA A 216 11.63 -35.81 8.87
N ALA A 217 11.57 -34.57 8.35
CA ALA A 217 11.28 -34.28 6.96
C ALA A 217 12.48 -34.57 6.03
N LYS A 218 12.27 -35.42 5.02
CA LYS A 218 13.24 -35.71 3.95
C LYS A 218 13.41 -34.50 3.02
N ARG A 219 14.64 -33.96 2.94
CA ARG A 219 15.05 -32.95 1.95
C ARG A 219 14.97 -33.51 0.53
N ARG A 220 14.05 -32.99 -0.29
CA ARG A 220 14.01 -33.24 -1.74
C ARG A 220 15.09 -32.42 -2.44
N LYS A 221 15.86 -33.06 -3.32
CA LYS A 221 16.80 -32.40 -4.24
C LYS A 221 16.01 -31.50 -5.21
N VAL A 222 16.34 -30.21 -5.23
CA VAL A 222 15.78 -29.23 -6.16
C VAL A 222 16.51 -29.41 -7.49
N ALA A 223 15.77 -29.77 -8.54
CA ALA A 223 16.28 -29.78 -9.90
C ALA A 223 16.38 -28.32 -10.39
N ASP A 224 17.52 -27.97 -11.02
CA ASP A 224 17.77 -26.65 -11.59
C ASP A 224 16.72 -26.36 -12.68
N LYS A 225 15.75 -25.50 -12.36
CA LYS A 225 14.77 -25.01 -13.33
C LYS A 225 15.35 -23.78 -14.02
N VAL A 226 15.56 -23.90 -15.33
CA VAL A 226 15.95 -22.78 -16.19
C VAL A 226 14.69 -21.96 -16.50
N GLY A 227 14.63 -20.74 -15.98
CA GLY A 227 13.57 -19.76 -16.28
C GLY A 227 14.01 -18.74 -17.34
N TRP A 228 13.09 -17.89 -17.79
CA TRP A 228 13.35 -16.85 -18.80
C TRP A 228 12.74 -15.49 -18.44
N ALA A 229 13.40 -14.39 -18.81
CA ALA A 229 12.91 -13.04 -18.56
C ALA A 229 12.08 -12.52 -19.75
N CYS A 230 10.90 -11.97 -19.47
CA CYS A 230 10.04 -11.36 -20.46
C CYS A 230 10.65 -10.06 -21.02
N SER A 231 10.76 -9.96 -22.34
CA SER A 231 11.30 -8.79 -23.03
C SER A 231 10.43 -7.53 -22.87
N ALA A 232 9.10 -7.68 -22.76
CA ALA A 232 8.19 -6.55 -22.65
C ALA A 232 8.11 -5.96 -21.24
N CYS A 233 7.96 -6.81 -20.22
CA CYS A 233 7.70 -6.36 -18.85
C CYS A 233 8.82 -6.68 -17.84
N THR A 234 9.91 -7.33 -18.28
CA THR A 234 11.07 -7.75 -17.46
C THR A 234 10.78 -8.79 -16.37
N PHE A 235 9.55 -9.32 -16.32
CA PHE A 235 9.17 -10.38 -15.38
C PHE A 235 9.92 -11.69 -15.67
N PHE A 236 10.45 -12.35 -14.63
CA PHE A 236 11.12 -13.64 -14.75
C PHE A 236 10.13 -14.80 -14.58
N ASN A 237 9.92 -15.57 -15.64
CA ASN A 237 9.06 -16.76 -15.64
C ASN A 237 9.88 -17.96 -15.14
N GLU A 238 9.47 -18.54 -14.01
CA GLU A 238 10.21 -19.62 -13.31
C GLU A 238 10.08 -20.99 -14.00
N SER A 239 9.06 -21.19 -14.85
CA SER A 239 8.91 -22.39 -15.67
C SER A 239 9.15 -22.10 -17.15
N ASN A 240 9.87 -23.01 -17.80
CA ASN A 240 10.10 -22.95 -19.24
C ASN A 240 8.89 -23.45 -20.05
N ASP A 241 7.86 -24.00 -19.39
CA ASP A 241 6.66 -24.58 -20.01
C ASP A 241 5.68 -23.53 -20.55
N PHE A 242 5.79 -22.27 -20.11
CA PHE A 242 4.88 -21.21 -20.55
C PHE A 242 5.31 -20.64 -21.91
N LEU A 243 4.38 -20.64 -22.87
CA LEU A 243 4.56 -20.02 -24.19
C LEU A 243 4.42 -18.49 -24.18
N CYS A 244 3.95 -17.92 -23.06
CA CYS A 244 3.78 -16.48 -22.87
C CYS A 244 4.07 -16.07 -21.41
N CYS A 245 4.32 -14.78 -21.20
CA CYS A 245 4.60 -14.22 -19.88
C CYS A 245 3.36 -14.24 -19.00
N GLU A 246 3.51 -14.75 -17.77
CA GLU A 246 2.41 -14.84 -16.79
C GLU A 246 1.81 -13.47 -16.40
N VAL A 247 2.55 -12.37 -16.59
CA VAL A 247 2.14 -11.03 -16.17
C VAL A 247 1.50 -10.23 -17.30
N CYS A 248 2.13 -10.19 -18.47
CA CYS A 248 1.68 -9.32 -19.57
C CYS A 248 1.19 -10.07 -20.81
N GLY A 249 1.25 -11.40 -20.83
CA GLY A 249 0.83 -12.22 -21.98
C GLY A 249 1.76 -12.20 -23.20
N GLU A 250 2.89 -11.46 -23.13
CA GLU A 250 3.87 -11.40 -24.21
C GLU A 250 4.45 -12.79 -24.51
N LYS A 251 4.63 -13.14 -25.78
CA LYS A 251 5.12 -14.48 -26.16
C LYS A 251 6.57 -14.68 -25.69
N LYS A 252 6.89 -15.92 -25.33
CA LYS A 252 8.26 -16.34 -25.01
C LYS A 252 9.14 -16.16 -26.26
N PRO A 253 10.33 -15.54 -26.14
CA PRO A 253 11.28 -15.49 -27.24
C PRO A 253 11.60 -16.92 -27.71
N GLU A 254 11.51 -17.18 -29.01
CA GLU A 254 12.04 -18.43 -29.56
C GLU A 254 13.55 -18.47 -29.28
N GLU A 255 14.04 -19.61 -28.79
CA GLU A 255 15.48 -19.79 -28.57
C GLU A 255 16.17 -19.58 -29.93
N MET A 256 16.96 -18.50 -30.04
CA MET A 256 17.85 -18.32 -31.20
C MET A 256 18.88 -19.44 -31.12
N GLY A 257 18.65 -20.51 -31.88
CA GLY A 257 19.56 -21.64 -32.06
C GLY A 257 20.86 -21.25 -32.74
#